data_AF-A0A258JQ12-F1
#
_entry.id   AF-A0A258JQ12-F1
#
_cell.length_a   1.000
_cell.length_b   1.000
_cell.length_c   1.000
_cell.angle_alpha   90.00
_cell.angle_beta   90.00
_cell.angle_gamma   90.00
#
_symmetry.space_group_name_H-M   'P 1'
#
loop_
_entity.id
_entity.type
_entity.pdbx_description
1 polymer ?
#
loop_
_entity_poly.entity_id
_entity_poly.type
_entity_poly.pdbx_seq_one_letter_code
_entity_poly.pdbx_strand_id
1 'polypeptide(L)'
;MRIINIKTIFLFIGLGLLVSCGGGGSDSPDEPEVKLPAKPALALPVNGETCSDFTVVANNDAKAEIRFTWAATANASNYILKVTQAGTQVVNQTLTTTTYNVVLDKGKTYSWTVTAKNSDGENISATNSFTTPGNPVGNYVPYAAVINFNVNNGTSMASLSWVGKDEDSTVSELKYDIEIKEDNIVIQSLTNKTQTSVADFVAKLNSTYRIKINTIDKNGSFSSSVLSYTYE
;
A
#
# COMPACT_ATOMS: atom_id res chain seq x y z
N MET A 1 -49.89 4.18 -54.73
CA MET A 1 -51.25 4.75 -54.64
C MET A 1 -52.14 3.72 -53.98
N ARG A 2 -52.86 4.17 -52.96
CA ARG A 2 -53.62 3.37 -51.98
C ARG A 2 -54.97 2.93 -52.58
N ILE A 3 -55.57 1.89 -51.97
CA ILE A 3 -57.00 1.51 -52.03
C ILE A 3 -57.32 0.59 -53.23
N ILE A 4 -57.89 -0.61 -53.05
CA ILE A 4 -59.34 -0.84 -52.93
C ILE A 4 -59.68 -2.03 -52.00
N ASN A 5 -60.84 -1.88 -51.37
CA ASN A 5 -61.48 -2.58 -50.28
C ASN A 5 -62.54 -3.59 -50.82
N ILE A 6 -63.02 -4.52 -49.96
CA ILE A 6 -64.44 -5.02 -49.86
C ILE A 6 -64.85 -6.09 -50.93
N LYS A 7 -65.62 -7.20 -50.71
CA LYS A 7 -66.56 -7.71 -49.68
C LYS A 7 -66.83 -9.23 -49.90
N THR A 8 -66.99 -9.97 -48.79
CA THR A 8 -67.93 -11.05 -48.39
C THR A 8 -68.71 -11.94 -49.39
N ILE A 9 -68.69 -13.29 -49.17
CA ILE A 9 -69.82 -14.28 -49.31
C ILE A 9 -69.34 -15.62 -48.66
N PHE A 10 -69.89 -16.20 -47.58
CA PHE A 10 -71.18 -16.87 -47.21
C PHE A 10 -71.51 -18.22 -47.89
N LEU A 11 -71.32 -19.35 -47.17
CA LEU A 11 -72.07 -20.64 -47.26
C LEU A 11 -71.65 -21.56 -46.07
N PHE A 12 -72.38 -21.71 -44.95
CA PHE A 12 -73.60 -22.48 -44.60
C PHE A 12 -73.51 -24.03 -44.66
N ILE A 13 -73.77 -24.65 -43.48
CA ILE A 13 -74.20 -26.05 -43.18
C ILE A 13 -73.11 -27.15 -43.19
N GLY A 14 -72.93 -28.02 -42.18
CA GLY A 14 -73.63 -28.20 -40.90
C GLY A 14 -73.17 -29.47 -40.14
N LEU A 15 -73.62 -29.54 -38.87
CA LEU A 15 -73.99 -30.73 -38.08
C LEU A 15 -72.93 -31.72 -37.54
N GLY A 16 -72.41 -31.40 -36.34
CA GLY A 16 -72.54 -32.18 -35.09
C GLY A 16 -71.93 -33.58 -34.96
N LEU A 17 -70.89 -33.71 -34.12
CA LEU A 17 -70.65 -34.85 -33.23
C LEU A 17 -70.00 -34.35 -31.92
N LEU A 18 -70.68 -34.60 -30.79
CA LEU A 18 -70.15 -34.41 -29.43
C LEU A 18 -69.35 -35.65 -29.04
N VAL A 19 -68.07 -35.49 -28.67
CA VAL A 19 -67.34 -36.47 -27.87
C VAL A 19 -66.62 -35.75 -26.73
N SER A 20 -67.04 -36.10 -25.53
CA SER A 20 -66.43 -35.82 -24.24
C SER A 20 -65.29 -36.79 -23.97
N CYS A 21 -64.15 -36.29 -23.48
CA CYS A 21 -63.15 -36.91 -22.59
C CYS A 21 -61.82 -36.15 -22.82
N GLY A 22 -61.04 -35.72 -21.86
CA GLY A 22 -61.09 -35.86 -20.41
C GLY A 22 -59.99 -34.94 -19.85
N GLY A 23 -60.14 -34.53 -18.60
CA GLY A 23 -59.17 -33.69 -17.91
C GLY A 23 -57.81 -34.37 -17.83
N GLY A 24 -56.80 -33.73 -18.42
CA GLY A 24 -55.41 -33.97 -18.10
C GLY A 24 -54.97 -32.83 -17.19
N GLY A 25 -54.99 -33.07 -15.87
CA GLY A 25 -54.24 -32.24 -14.95
C GLY A 25 -52.78 -32.30 -15.40
N SER A 26 -52.25 -31.18 -15.85
CA SER A 26 -50.82 -31.02 -16.07
C SER A 26 -50.15 -30.85 -14.70
N ASP A 27 -50.14 -31.92 -13.92
CA ASP A 27 -49.19 -32.07 -12.81
C ASP A 27 -47.85 -32.41 -13.44
N SER A 28 -47.23 -31.42 -14.08
CA SER A 28 -45.77 -31.41 -14.14
C SER A 28 -45.31 -31.28 -12.69
N PRO A 29 -44.46 -32.19 -12.17
CA PRO A 29 -43.81 -31.91 -10.91
C PRO A 29 -43.07 -30.59 -11.06
N ASP A 30 -43.35 -29.63 -10.18
CA ASP A 30 -42.57 -28.40 -10.09
C ASP A 30 -41.09 -28.81 -9.98
N GLU A 31 -40.30 -28.44 -10.98
CA GLU A 31 -38.86 -28.66 -10.97
C GLU A 31 -38.30 -27.89 -9.76
N PRO A 32 -37.46 -28.52 -8.90
CA PRO A 32 -36.96 -27.85 -7.71
C PRO A 32 -36.24 -26.55 -8.11
N GLU A 33 -36.73 -25.42 -7.59
CA GLU A 33 -36.15 -24.11 -7.87
C GLU A 33 -34.71 -24.05 -7.34
N VAL A 34 -33.73 -23.96 -8.26
CA VAL A 34 -32.31 -23.82 -7.91
C VAL A 34 -32.06 -22.46 -7.29
N LYS A 35 -31.71 -22.42 -5.99
CA LYS A 35 -31.53 -21.17 -5.27
C LYS A 35 -30.08 -20.94 -4.88
N LEU A 36 -29.28 -20.50 -5.86
CA LEU A 36 -27.86 -20.21 -5.65
C LEU A 36 -27.63 -19.14 -4.56
N PRO A 37 -26.48 -19.21 -3.85
CA PRO A 37 -26.06 -18.13 -2.98
C PRO A 37 -25.88 -16.82 -3.75
N ALA A 38 -26.22 -15.71 -3.09
CA ALA A 38 -25.86 -14.38 -3.60
C ALA A 38 -24.32 -14.20 -3.60
N LYS A 39 -23.83 -13.32 -4.48
CA LYS A 39 -22.40 -12.97 -4.53
C LYS A 39 -21.94 -12.29 -3.23
N PRO A 40 -20.89 -12.77 -2.54
CA PRO A 40 -20.37 -12.10 -1.36
C PRO A 40 -19.83 -10.71 -1.66
N ALA A 41 -20.20 -9.74 -0.80
CA ALA A 41 -19.63 -8.41 -0.80
C ALA A 41 -18.47 -8.35 0.20
N LEU A 42 -17.26 -8.09 -0.30
CA LEU A 42 -16.04 -8.03 0.51
C LEU A 42 -15.96 -6.69 1.25
N ALA A 43 -15.54 -6.70 2.51
CA ALA A 43 -15.42 -5.49 3.33
C ALA A 43 -13.96 -5.19 3.71
N LEU A 44 -13.31 -6.10 4.44
CA LEU A 44 -11.89 -5.96 4.82
C LEU A 44 -11.09 -7.20 4.44
N PRO A 45 -9.81 -7.06 4.04
CA PRO A 45 -9.12 -5.79 3.75
C PRO A 45 -9.70 -5.03 2.54
N VAL A 46 -9.61 -3.70 2.57
CA VAL A 46 -10.14 -2.82 1.51
C VAL A 46 -9.34 -3.03 0.21
N ASN A 47 -10.04 -3.06 -0.92
CA ASN A 47 -9.43 -3.26 -2.23
C ASN A 47 -8.48 -2.12 -2.60
N GLY A 48 -7.25 -2.45 -3.01
CA GLY A 48 -6.25 -1.51 -3.48
C GLY A 48 -5.48 -0.76 -2.38
N GLU A 49 -5.78 -1.03 -1.11
CA GLU A 49 -5.23 -0.28 0.02
C GLU A 49 -4.18 -1.07 0.79
N THR A 50 -3.38 -0.35 1.56
CA THR A 50 -2.56 -0.96 2.60
C THR A 50 -3.42 -1.22 3.83
N CYS A 51 -3.33 -2.43 4.38
CA CYS A 51 -4.06 -2.81 5.58
C CYS A 51 -3.37 -2.21 6.82
N SER A 52 -3.94 -1.12 7.34
CA SER A 52 -3.48 -0.47 8.57
C SER A 52 -4.08 -1.07 9.84
N ASP A 53 -5.19 -1.80 9.72
CA ASP A 53 -5.85 -2.53 10.82
C ASP A 53 -5.36 -3.97 10.87
N PHE A 54 -4.34 -4.22 11.70
CA PHE A 54 -3.75 -5.54 11.90
C PHE A 54 -3.32 -5.74 13.35
N THR A 55 -3.19 -7.01 13.75
CA THR A 55 -2.62 -7.37 15.05
C THR A 55 -1.17 -7.83 14.87
N VAL A 56 -0.28 -7.36 15.74
CA VAL A 56 1.13 -7.78 15.76
C VAL A 56 1.24 -9.22 16.25
N VAL A 57 2.03 -10.04 15.57
CA VAL A 57 2.30 -11.42 16.00
C VAL A 57 3.49 -11.41 16.95
N ALA A 58 3.28 -11.83 18.19
CA ALA A 58 4.32 -11.86 19.20
C ALA A 58 5.52 -12.72 18.76
N ASN A 59 6.74 -12.20 18.96
CA ASN A 59 8.01 -12.84 18.61
C ASN A 59 8.20 -13.13 17.11
N ASN A 60 7.42 -12.49 16.22
CA ASN A 60 7.63 -12.63 14.77
C ASN A 60 7.31 -11.32 14.03
N ASP A 61 8.30 -10.43 13.98
CA ASP A 61 8.15 -9.12 13.34
C ASP A 61 7.87 -9.22 11.83
N ALA A 62 8.22 -10.33 11.17
CA ALA A 62 7.95 -10.54 9.76
C ALA A 62 6.47 -10.85 9.46
N LYS A 63 5.63 -11.07 10.48
CA LYS A 63 4.23 -11.48 10.32
C LYS A 63 3.24 -10.46 10.89
N ALA A 64 2.07 -10.38 10.29
CA ALA A 64 0.92 -9.62 10.79
C ALA A 64 -0.34 -10.48 10.71
N GLU A 65 -1.18 -10.42 11.73
CA GLU A 65 -2.51 -11.04 11.68
C GLU A 65 -3.51 -10.05 11.07
N ILE A 66 -4.09 -10.46 9.94
CA ILE A 66 -5.01 -9.68 9.14
C ILE A 66 -6.42 -10.24 9.30
N ARG A 67 -7.37 -9.36 9.63
CA ARG A 67 -8.78 -9.70 9.73
C ARG A 67 -9.47 -9.57 8.37
N PHE A 68 -10.02 -10.68 7.89
CA PHE A 68 -10.89 -10.71 6.72
C PHE A 68 -12.35 -10.60 7.15
N THR A 69 -13.14 -9.81 6.43
CA THR A 69 -14.58 -9.65 6.65
C THR A 69 -15.34 -9.50 5.33
N TRP A 70 -16.54 -10.07 5.27
CA TRP A 70 -17.47 -9.92 4.15
C TRP A 70 -18.91 -9.87 4.67
N ALA A 71 -19.84 -9.44 3.83
CA ALA A 71 -21.26 -9.44 4.17
C ALA A 71 -21.84 -10.87 4.13
N ALA A 72 -22.79 -11.16 5.02
CA ALA A 72 -23.57 -12.39 4.93
C ALA A 72 -24.36 -12.42 3.61
N THR A 73 -24.34 -13.56 2.93
CA THR A 73 -25.03 -13.76 1.65
C THR A 73 -26.29 -14.59 1.82
N ALA A 74 -27.39 -14.15 1.20
CA ALA A 74 -28.62 -14.93 1.14
C ALA A 74 -28.37 -16.31 0.53
N ASN A 75 -29.05 -17.32 1.09
CA ASN A 75 -28.98 -18.73 0.69
C ASN A 75 -27.61 -19.41 0.83
N ALA A 76 -26.62 -18.80 1.49
CA ALA A 76 -25.35 -19.48 1.77
C ALA A 76 -25.40 -20.28 3.08
N SER A 77 -24.88 -21.49 3.04
CA SER A 77 -24.65 -22.35 4.20
C SER A 77 -23.23 -22.18 4.76
N ASN A 78 -22.26 -21.92 3.89
CA ASN A 78 -20.86 -21.72 4.27
C ASN A 78 -20.11 -20.87 3.22
N TYR A 79 -18.88 -20.51 3.56
CA TYR A 79 -17.97 -19.72 2.76
C TYR A 79 -16.64 -20.44 2.58
N ILE A 80 -15.92 -20.14 1.50
CA ILE A 80 -14.51 -20.47 1.33
C ILE A 80 -13.74 -19.18 1.16
N LEU A 81 -12.86 -18.85 2.11
CA LEU A 81 -11.89 -17.77 1.99
C LEU A 81 -10.65 -18.30 1.27
N LYS A 82 -10.31 -17.70 0.12
CA LYS A 82 -9.08 -17.96 -0.60
C LYS A 82 -8.20 -16.72 -0.60
N VAL A 83 -6.95 -16.85 -0.18
CA VAL A 83 -5.94 -15.79 -0.23
C VAL A 83 -4.74 -16.27 -1.04
N THR A 84 -4.24 -15.42 -1.92
CA THR A 84 -3.19 -15.72 -2.90
C THR A 84 -2.09 -14.65 -2.82
N GLN A 85 -0.84 -15.09 -2.92
CA GLN A 85 0.34 -14.22 -3.03
C GLN A 85 1.09 -14.58 -4.30
N ALA A 86 1.26 -13.62 -5.22
CA ALA A 86 1.98 -13.82 -6.48
C ALA A 86 1.54 -15.09 -7.27
N GLY A 87 0.23 -15.36 -7.31
CA GLY A 87 -0.35 -16.53 -7.99
C GLY A 87 -0.39 -17.82 -7.16
N THR A 88 0.34 -17.88 -6.04
CA THR A 88 0.34 -19.03 -5.13
C THR A 88 -0.75 -18.88 -4.07
N GLN A 89 -1.63 -19.87 -3.96
CA GLN A 89 -2.60 -19.92 -2.88
C GLN A 89 -1.89 -20.14 -1.54
N VAL A 90 -2.08 -19.22 -0.60
CA VAL A 90 -1.51 -19.27 0.75
C VAL A 90 -2.55 -19.57 1.83
N VAL A 91 -3.84 -19.34 1.53
CA VAL A 91 -4.97 -19.67 2.40
C VAL A 91 -6.10 -20.25 1.57
N ASN A 92 -6.74 -21.30 2.09
CA ASN A 92 -8.00 -21.85 1.60
C ASN A 92 -8.76 -22.43 2.78
N GLN A 93 -9.75 -21.68 3.31
CA GLN A 93 -10.45 -22.04 4.53
C GLN A 93 -11.95 -22.06 4.34
N THR A 94 -12.60 -23.14 4.79
CA THR A 94 -14.06 -23.28 4.79
C THR A 94 -14.62 -22.81 6.13
N LEU A 95 -15.60 -21.92 6.10
CA LEU A 95 -16.06 -21.15 7.25
C LEU A 95 -17.59 -21.05 7.25
N THR A 96 -18.20 -21.06 8.43
CA THR A 96 -19.62 -20.72 8.62
C THR A 96 -19.82 -19.28 9.10
N THR A 97 -18.73 -18.59 9.43
CA THR A 97 -18.69 -17.18 9.82
C THR A 97 -18.41 -16.29 8.61
N THR A 98 -18.61 -14.99 8.78
CA THR A 98 -18.28 -13.96 7.77
C THR A 98 -17.00 -13.20 8.09
N THR A 99 -16.18 -13.76 8.98
CA THR A 99 -14.90 -13.19 9.38
C THR A 99 -13.90 -14.27 9.73
N TYR A 100 -12.63 -14.02 9.43
CA TYR A 100 -11.53 -14.91 9.75
C TYR A 100 -10.21 -14.14 9.84
N ASN A 101 -9.37 -14.49 10.81
CA ASN A 101 -8.05 -13.89 10.97
C ASN A 101 -7.00 -14.80 10.31
N VAL A 102 -6.04 -14.20 9.60
CA VAL A 102 -4.95 -14.90 8.91
C VAL A 102 -3.63 -14.24 9.24
N VAL A 103 -2.65 -15.04 9.65
CA VAL A 103 -1.26 -14.60 9.79
C VAL A 103 -0.57 -14.60 8.43
N LEU A 104 -0.15 -13.42 7.95
CA LEU A 104 0.48 -13.19 6.65
C LEU A 104 1.86 -12.53 6.81
N ASP A 105 2.70 -12.61 5.78
CA ASP A 105 3.97 -11.88 5.75
C ASP A 105 3.74 -10.38 5.59
N LYS A 106 4.51 -9.58 6.33
CA LYS A 106 4.51 -8.11 6.23
C LYS A 106 5.15 -7.62 4.93
N GLY A 107 4.69 -6.46 4.46
CA GLY A 107 5.19 -5.81 3.24
C GLY A 107 4.94 -6.62 1.96
N LYS A 108 3.87 -7.43 1.92
CA LYS A 108 3.49 -8.24 0.76
C LYS A 108 2.09 -7.88 0.29
N THR A 109 1.89 -7.95 -1.02
CA THR A 109 0.57 -7.78 -1.63
C THR A 109 -0.10 -9.15 -1.80
N TYR A 110 -1.34 -9.23 -1.35
CA TYR A 110 -2.20 -10.40 -1.46
C TYR A 110 -3.44 -10.08 -2.28
N SER A 111 -3.99 -11.08 -2.95
CA SER A 111 -5.34 -11.05 -3.50
C SER A 111 -6.22 -12.07 -2.80
N TRP A 112 -7.51 -11.80 -2.69
CA TRP A 112 -8.43 -12.67 -1.99
C TRP A 112 -9.85 -12.64 -2.57
N THR A 113 -10.52 -13.77 -2.38
CA THR A 113 -11.92 -13.99 -2.78
C THR A 113 -12.64 -14.76 -1.69
N VAL A 114 -13.96 -14.62 -1.67
CA VAL A 114 -14.85 -15.45 -0.87
C VAL A 114 -15.83 -16.15 -1.80
N THR A 115 -15.94 -17.46 -1.67
CA THR A 115 -16.94 -18.28 -2.37
C THR A 115 -18.06 -18.65 -1.39
N ALA A 116 -19.28 -18.18 -1.60
CA ALA A 116 -20.46 -18.64 -0.85
C ALA A 116 -20.97 -19.96 -1.46
N LYS A 117 -21.40 -20.90 -0.60
CA LYS A 117 -21.86 -22.24 -1.00
C LYS A 117 -23.16 -22.64 -0.31
N ASN A 118 -23.96 -23.44 -1.01
CA ASN A 118 -25.05 -24.24 -0.46
C ASN A 118 -25.18 -25.57 -1.23
N SER A 119 -26.28 -26.30 -1.02
CA SER A 119 -26.57 -27.57 -1.74
C SER A 119 -26.75 -27.39 -3.25
N ASP A 120 -27.19 -26.21 -3.66
CA ASP A 120 -27.63 -25.92 -5.02
C ASP A 120 -26.47 -25.37 -5.87
N GLY A 121 -25.39 -24.90 -5.24
CA GLY A 121 -24.16 -24.51 -5.91
C GLY A 121 -23.33 -23.48 -5.15
N GLU A 122 -22.56 -22.68 -5.90
CA GLU A 122 -21.62 -21.71 -5.37
C GLU A 122 -21.59 -20.40 -6.16
N ASN A 123 -21.21 -19.31 -5.49
CA ASN A 123 -21.02 -18.01 -6.11
C ASN A 123 -19.80 -17.30 -5.51
N ILE A 124 -18.98 -16.68 -6.37
CA ILE A 124 -17.67 -16.13 -6.00
C ILE A 124 -17.74 -14.60 -5.97
N SER A 125 -17.14 -14.00 -4.95
CA SER A 125 -16.97 -12.54 -4.83
C SER A 125 -16.16 -11.94 -5.99
N ALA A 126 -16.06 -10.61 -6.02
CA ALA A 126 -14.97 -9.98 -6.76
C ALA A 126 -13.62 -10.36 -6.12
N THR A 127 -12.54 -10.24 -6.88
CA THR A 127 -11.18 -10.34 -6.34
C THR A 127 -10.76 -8.99 -5.80
N ASN A 128 -10.48 -8.91 -4.50
CA ASN A 128 -9.85 -7.75 -3.90
C ASN A 128 -8.34 -7.98 -3.73
N SER A 129 -7.55 -6.92 -3.79
CA SER A 129 -6.13 -6.95 -3.40
C SER A 129 -5.86 -5.96 -2.27
N PHE A 130 -4.84 -6.25 -1.47
CA PHE A 130 -4.36 -5.35 -0.43
C PHE A 130 -2.89 -5.62 -0.14
N THR A 131 -2.22 -4.69 0.50
CA THR A 131 -0.83 -4.86 0.97
C THR A 131 -0.79 -4.93 2.48
N THR A 132 -0.10 -5.92 3.05
CA THR A 132 0.15 -6.00 4.50
C THR A 132 1.07 -4.87 4.94
N PRO A 133 0.97 -4.42 6.21
CA PRO A 133 1.86 -3.39 6.73
C PRO A 133 3.32 -3.81 6.57
N GLY A 134 4.20 -2.85 6.28
CA GLY A 134 5.64 -3.08 6.29
C GLY A 134 6.18 -3.20 7.72
N ASN A 135 7.46 -3.54 7.83
CA ASN A 135 8.17 -3.35 9.09
C ASN A 135 8.48 -1.87 9.27
N PRO A 136 8.22 -1.28 10.45
CA PRO A 136 8.76 0.03 10.74
C PRO A 136 10.29 -0.06 10.68
N VAL A 137 10.91 0.80 9.90
CA VAL A 137 12.37 0.96 9.89
C VAL A 137 12.67 2.09 10.86
N GLY A 138 13.23 1.74 12.03
CA GLY A 138 13.79 2.75 12.93
C GLY A 138 14.97 3.45 12.25
N ASN A 139 15.09 4.75 12.48
CA ASN A 139 16.20 5.55 11.96
C ASN A 139 16.67 6.49 13.07
N TYR A 140 17.95 6.40 13.45
CA TYR A 140 18.55 7.40 14.33
C TYR A 140 18.93 8.64 13.52
N VAL A 141 18.78 9.81 14.13
CA VAL A 141 19.26 11.05 13.51
C VAL A 141 20.77 11.10 13.73
N PRO A 142 21.58 11.45 12.71
CA PRO A 142 23.03 11.59 12.87
C PRO A 142 23.42 12.52 14.00
N TYR A 143 24.56 12.27 14.62
CA TYR A 143 25.16 13.25 15.53
C TYR A 143 25.63 14.48 14.76
N ALA A 144 25.54 15.65 15.41
CA ALA A 144 26.07 16.89 14.86
C ALA A 144 27.57 16.73 14.59
N ALA A 145 28.04 17.09 13.39
CA ALA A 145 29.44 16.90 13.02
C ALA A 145 30.38 17.71 13.92
N VAL A 146 31.49 17.10 14.32
CA VAL A 146 32.59 17.80 14.99
C VAL A 146 33.37 18.58 13.94
N ILE A 147 33.33 19.91 14.01
CA ILE A 147 34.00 20.81 13.07
C ILE A 147 35.43 21.08 13.53
N ASN A 148 36.40 20.81 12.67
CA ASN A 148 37.80 21.17 12.85
C ASN A 148 38.16 22.29 11.89
N PHE A 149 38.24 23.51 12.39
CA PHE A 149 38.61 24.71 11.63
C PHE A 149 39.86 25.35 12.21
N ASN A 150 40.79 25.74 11.35
CA ASN A 150 42.03 26.41 11.76
C ASN A 150 42.45 27.45 10.72
N VAL A 151 42.97 28.58 11.18
CA VAL A 151 43.65 29.58 10.34
C VAL A 151 45.13 29.62 10.72
N ASN A 152 46.00 29.51 9.73
CA ASN A 152 47.45 29.65 9.91
C ASN A 152 47.85 31.13 9.84
N ASN A 153 48.24 31.73 10.96
CA ASN A 153 48.57 33.16 11.04
C ASN A 153 49.80 33.58 10.19
N GLY A 154 50.70 32.65 9.87
CA GLY A 154 51.88 32.95 9.04
C GLY A 154 51.56 33.04 7.55
N THR A 155 50.57 32.29 7.08
CA THR A 155 50.17 32.21 5.66
C THR A 155 48.80 32.81 5.38
N SER A 156 48.02 33.11 6.42
CA SER A 156 46.60 33.44 6.36
C SER A 156 45.76 32.39 5.60
N MET A 157 46.13 31.11 5.68
CA MET A 157 45.37 30.02 5.07
C MET A 157 44.46 29.36 6.10
N ALA A 158 43.17 29.26 5.78
CA ALA A 158 42.16 28.52 6.52
C ALA A 158 42.04 27.09 6.02
N SER A 159 41.95 26.14 6.95
CA SER A 159 41.66 24.73 6.70
C SER A 159 40.38 24.33 7.43
N LEU A 160 39.55 23.52 6.77
CA LEU A 160 38.28 23.03 7.30
C LEU A 160 38.12 21.53 7.02
N SER A 161 37.94 20.76 8.09
CA SER A 161 37.51 19.36 8.05
C SER A 161 36.46 19.09 9.13
N TRP A 162 35.78 17.95 9.04
CA TRP A 162 34.79 17.56 10.04
C TRP A 162 34.68 16.04 10.17
N VAL A 163 34.10 15.60 11.27
CA VAL A 163 33.80 14.18 11.53
C VAL A 163 32.30 14.05 11.81
N GLY A 164 31.60 13.33 10.94
CA GLY A 164 30.21 12.90 11.15
C GLY A 164 30.16 11.46 11.67
N LYS A 165 29.14 11.17 12.49
CA LYS A 165 28.83 9.83 12.98
C LYS A 165 27.32 9.66 13.03
N ASP A 166 26.88 8.43 12.83
CA ASP A 166 25.50 8.00 13.07
C ASP A 166 25.51 6.57 13.64
N GLU A 167 24.45 6.16 14.33
CA GLU A 167 24.38 4.83 14.96
C GLU A 167 24.02 3.72 13.96
N ASP A 168 23.22 4.03 12.94
CA ASP A 168 22.69 3.08 11.95
C ASP A 168 23.08 3.39 10.49
N SER A 169 23.95 4.38 10.29
CA SER A 169 24.63 4.66 9.01
C SER A 169 26.15 4.54 9.12
N THR A 170 26.74 3.93 8.11
CA THR A 170 28.20 3.90 7.89
C THR A 170 28.71 5.25 7.38
N VAL A 171 30.01 5.51 7.51
CA VAL A 171 30.62 6.77 7.04
C VAL A 171 30.39 7.03 5.54
N SER A 172 30.34 5.97 4.71
CA SER A 172 30.05 6.08 3.27
C SER A 172 28.60 6.40 2.93
N GLU A 173 27.69 6.19 3.89
CA GLU A 173 26.26 6.50 3.75
C GLU A 173 25.95 7.94 4.19
N LEU A 174 26.85 8.57 4.95
CA LEU A 174 26.70 9.95 5.39
C LEU A 174 27.01 10.94 4.26
N LYS A 175 26.20 11.99 4.25
CA LYS A 175 26.33 13.14 3.34
C LYS A 175 26.39 14.42 4.14
N TYR A 176 26.98 15.45 3.53
CA TYR A 176 27.20 16.73 4.17
C TYR A 176 26.74 17.88 3.27
N ASP A 177 25.98 18.79 3.85
CA ASP A 177 25.78 20.14 3.31
C ASP A 177 26.65 21.09 4.12
N ILE A 178 27.41 21.95 3.44
CA ILE A 178 28.38 22.86 4.02
C ILE A 178 28.02 24.28 3.60
N GLU A 179 27.94 25.20 4.55
CA GLU A 179 27.84 26.64 4.32
C GLU A 179 28.96 27.34 5.11
N ILE A 180 29.77 28.13 4.42
CA ILE A 180 30.80 28.98 5.02
C ILE A 180 30.41 30.43 4.74
N LYS A 181 30.31 31.22 5.80
CA LYS A 181 30.08 32.66 5.76
C LYS A 181 31.29 33.41 6.28
N GLU A 182 31.64 34.51 5.62
CA GLU A 182 32.60 35.53 6.06
C GLU A 182 31.80 36.82 6.30
N ASP A 183 31.81 37.34 7.53
CA ASP A 183 31.10 38.57 7.91
C ASP A 183 29.62 38.58 7.45
N ASN A 184 28.97 37.43 7.61
CA ASN A 184 27.59 37.11 7.19
C ASN A 184 27.36 36.93 5.68
N ILE A 185 28.39 37.06 4.84
CA ILE A 185 28.32 36.80 3.40
C ILE A 185 28.70 35.34 3.13
N VAL A 186 27.85 34.61 2.40
CA VAL A 186 28.16 33.23 1.99
C VAL A 186 29.31 33.24 0.99
N ILE A 187 30.43 32.64 1.36
CA ILE A 187 31.61 32.48 0.48
C ILE A 187 31.70 31.08 -0.12
N GLN A 188 31.05 30.09 0.51
CA GLN A 188 30.94 28.74 -0.03
C GLN A 188 29.65 28.07 0.42
N SER A 189 29.00 27.37 -0.51
CA SER A 189 27.87 26.49 -0.24
C SER A 189 28.00 25.23 -1.09
N LEU A 190 28.01 24.07 -0.43
CA LEU A 190 28.11 22.76 -1.06
C LEU A 190 27.01 21.87 -0.51
N THR A 191 26.37 21.09 -1.36
CA THR A 191 25.30 20.18 -0.95
C THR A 191 25.64 18.73 -1.29
N ASN A 192 25.15 17.81 -0.47
CA ASN A 192 25.14 16.37 -0.73
C ASN A 192 26.55 15.81 -1.02
N LYS A 193 27.55 16.25 -0.22
CA LYS A 193 28.95 15.85 -0.36
C LYS A 193 29.27 14.64 0.51
N THR A 194 30.21 13.82 0.06
CA THR A 194 30.75 12.68 0.83
C THR A 194 32.15 12.96 1.36
N GLN A 195 32.78 14.05 0.93
CA GLN A 195 34.05 14.50 1.48
C GLN A 195 33.85 14.98 2.93
N THR A 196 34.93 14.92 3.72
CA THR A 196 34.97 15.39 5.12
C THR A 196 35.90 16.60 5.30
N SER A 197 36.21 17.28 4.20
CA SER A 197 36.97 18.53 4.15
C SER A 197 36.60 19.32 2.91
N VAL A 198 36.97 20.61 2.92
CA VAL A 198 36.98 21.46 1.73
C VAL A 198 38.41 21.88 1.42
N ALA A 199 38.63 22.38 0.21
CA ALA A 199 39.92 22.95 -0.15
C ALA A 199 40.23 24.18 0.73
N ASP A 200 41.50 24.31 1.14
CA ASP A 200 41.96 25.45 1.91
C ASP A 200 41.72 26.77 1.16
N PHE A 201 41.47 27.83 1.92
CA PHE A 201 41.18 29.16 1.36
C PHE A 201 41.88 30.26 2.15
N VAL A 202 42.10 31.41 1.52
CA VAL A 202 42.73 32.56 2.17
C VAL A 202 41.74 33.19 3.15
N ALA A 203 42.14 33.30 4.42
CA ALA A 203 41.41 33.99 5.47
C ALA A 203 41.77 35.48 5.50
N LYS A 204 40.79 36.32 5.86
CA LYS A 204 40.94 37.77 6.00
C LYS A 204 41.08 38.14 7.47
N LEU A 205 42.13 38.88 7.79
CA LEU A 205 42.36 39.44 9.12
C LEU A 205 41.18 40.35 9.50
N ASN A 206 40.74 40.25 10.76
CA ASN A 206 39.57 40.93 11.32
C ASN A 206 38.21 40.50 10.74
N SER A 207 38.12 39.35 10.08
CA SER A 207 36.84 38.78 9.62
C SER A 207 36.35 37.64 10.52
N THR A 208 35.03 37.52 10.63
CA THR A 208 34.35 36.43 11.34
C THR A 208 33.84 35.38 10.35
N TYR A 209 34.32 34.15 10.53
CA TYR A 209 33.86 32.97 9.80
C TYR A 209 32.78 32.23 10.58
N ARG A 210 31.65 31.97 9.93
CA ARG A 210 30.59 31.10 10.45
C ARG A 210 30.42 29.90 9.52
N ILE A 211 30.66 28.71 10.06
CA ILE A 211 30.64 27.45 9.33
C ILE A 211 29.46 26.64 9.85
N LYS A 212 28.54 26.27 8.95
CA LYS A 212 27.44 25.37 9.24
C LYS A 212 27.63 24.09 8.44
N ILE A 213 27.51 22.94 9.11
CA ILE A 213 27.52 21.63 8.48
C ILE A 213 26.27 20.87 8.88
N ASN A 214 25.51 20.39 7.90
CA ASN A 214 24.47 19.40 8.14
C ASN A 214 25.04 18.01 7.88
N THR A 215 24.99 17.10 8.85
CA THR A 215 25.24 15.67 8.65
C THR A 215 23.94 15.00 8.29
N ILE A 216 23.87 14.29 7.16
CA ILE A 216 22.66 13.69 6.62
C ILE A 216 22.88 12.18 6.48
N ASP A 217 21.95 11.36 6.99
CA ASP A 217 21.98 9.89 6.85
C ASP A 217 21.45 9.40 5.49
N LYS A 218 21.45 8.07 5.28
CA LYS A 218 20.92 7.43 4.07
C LYS A 218 19.41 7.59 3.89
N ASN A 219 18.69 7.85 4.99
CA ASN A 219 17.24 8.03 5.03
C ASN A 219 16.84 9.51 4.85
N GLY A 220 17.81 10.43 4.85
CA GLY A 220 17.62 11.87 4.72
C GLY A 220 17.41 12.63 6.03
N SER A 221 17.49 11.97 7.20
CA SER A 221 17.46 12.70 8.48
C SER A 221 18.79 13.41 8.69
N PHE A 222 18.75 14.55 9.38
CA PHE A 222 19.95 15.36 9.56
C PHE A 222 20.04 16.04 10.92
N SER A 223 21.27 16.34 11.30
CA SER A 223 21.61 17.26 12.39
C SER A 223 22.53 18.37 11.87
N SER A 224 22.57 19.49 12.60
CA SER A 224 23.40 20.64 12.24
C SER A 224 24.45 20.91 13.31
N SER A 225 25.68 21.18 12.88
CA SER A 225 26.69 21.84 13.68
C SER A 225 26.97 23.24 13.15
N VAL A 226 27.30 24.17 14.04
CA VAL A 226 27.67 25.54 13.71
C VAL A 226 28.91 25.92 14.52
N LEU A 227 29.94 26.41 13.83
CA LEU A 227 31.13 27.02 14.42
C LEU A 227 31.17 28.50 14.03
N SER A 228 31.60 29.35 14.96
CA SER A 228 31.95 30.75 14.70
C SER A 228 33.40 30.99 15.13
N TYR A 229 34.20 31.60 14.27
CA TYR A 229 35.61 31.88 14.50
C TYR A 229 35.97 33.27 13.97
N THR A 230 36.58 34.11 14.79
CA THR A 230 37.10 35.42 14.36
C THR A 230 38.61 35.30 14.15
N TYR A 231 39.09 35.66 12.96
CA TYR A 231 40.53 35.74 12.70
C TYR A 231 41.03 37.12 13.15
N GLU A 232 41.80 37.14 14.24
CA GLU A 232 42.44 38.33 14.81
C GLU A 232 43.89 38.50 14.38
#